data_AF-A0A7J2TRJ7-F1
#
_entry.id   AF-A0A7J2TRJ7-F1
#
_cell.length_a   1.000
_cell.length_b   1.000
_cell.length_c   1.000
_cell.angle_alpha   90.00
_cell.angle_beta   90.00
_cell.angle_gamma   90.00
#
_symmetry.space_group_name_H-M   'P 1'
#
loop_
_entity.id
_entity.type
_entity.pdbx_description
1 polymer ?
#
loop_
_entity_poly.entity_id
_entity_poly.type
_entity_poly.pdbx_seq_one_letter_code
_entity_poly.pdbx_strand_id
1 'polypeptide(L)'
;MISSKIGADEKMASNDLALEALLEFINAVEAGIVAAKQCVKEAKQVYNIEAIKWEKAQGANGEYERSEDMNSSDFKALLRDVQAHGGKMTVGNYFVWSFGNGVVLGRKLRKSRG
;
A
#
# COMPACT_ATOMS: atom_id res chain seq x y z
N MET A 1 -6.46 26.92 -58.18
CA MET A 1 -7.41 26.23 -57.27
C MET A 1 -6.83 25.03 -56.52
N ILE A 2 -5.72 24.42 -56.97
CA ILE A 2 -5.15 23.21 -56.33
C ILE A 2 -4.42 23.52 -55.00
N SER A 3 -3.75 24.68 -54.92
CA SER A 3 -2.95 25.09 -53.75
C SER A 3 -3.76 25.28 -52.46
N SER A 4 -5.06 25.59 -52.55
CA SER A 4 -5.91 25.84 -51.38
C SER A 4 -6.49 24.56 -50.76
N LYS A 5 -6.51 23.46 -51.53
CA LYS A 5 -7.05 22.16 -51.08
C LYS A 5 -6.00 21.36 -50.30
N ILE A 6 -4.75 21.41 -50.76
CA ILE A 6 -3.61 20.71 -50.14
C ILE A 6 -3.34 21.23 -48.71
N GLY A 7 -3.40 22.55 -48.48
CA GLY A 7 -3.20 23.13 -47.14
C GLY A 7 -4.34 22.90 -46.15
N ALA A 8 -5.52 22.46 -46.61
CA ALA A 8 -6.64 22.10 -45.74
C ALA A 8 -6.53 20.64 -45.27
N ASP A 9 -6.15 19.73 -46.17
CA ASP A 9 -5.94 18.30 -45.84
C ASP A 9 -4.76 18.10 -44.88
N GLU A 10 -3.66 18.85 -45.05
CA GLU A 10 -2.49 18.79 -44.16
C GLU A 10 -2.81 19.33 -42.75
N LYS A 11 -3.62 20.39 -42.66
CA LYS A 11 -4.10 20.92 -41.38
C LYS A 11 -5.05 19.96 -40.68
N MET A 12 -5.93 19.27 -41.41
CA MET A 12 -6.81 18.25 -40.84
C MET A 12 -6.01 17.08 -40.27
N ALA A 13 -5.06 16.54 -41.05
CA ALA A 13 -4.19 15.45 -40.62
C ALA A 13 -3.31 15.82 -39.41
N SER A 14 -2.77 17.03 -39.36
CA SER A 14 -2.01 17.52 -38.20
C SER A 14 -2.88 17.67 -36.95
N ASN A 15 -4.15 18.03 -37.12
CA ASN A 15 -5.09 18.19 -36.02
C ASN A 15 -5.54 16.82 -35.47
N ASP A 16 -5.68 15.82 -36.35
CA ASP A 16 -5.96 14.44 -35.97
C ASP A 16 -4.80 13.84 -35.18
N LEU A 17 -3.55 14.03 -35.63
CA LEU A 17 -2.37 13.59 -34.90
C LEU A 17 -2.25 14.25 -33.52
N ALA A 18 -2.51 15.56 -33.44
CA ALA A 18 -2.49 16.28 -32.17
C ALA A 18 -3.60 15.79 -31.21
N LEU A 19 -4.77 15.45 -31.74
CA LEU A 19 -5.88 14.91 -30.98
C LEU A 19 -5.57 13.50 -30.47
N GLU A 20 -4.99 12.64 -31.29
CA GLU A 20 -4.55 11.30 -30.89
C GLU A 20 -3.48 11.36 -29.78
N ALA A 21 -2.47 12.22 -29.94
CA ALA A 21 -1.43 12.41 -28.93
C ALA A 21 -2.01 12.93 -27.60
N LEU A 22 -2.98 13.84 -27.66
CA LEU A 22 -3.66 14.34 -26.45
C LEU A 22 -4.49 13.25 -25.77
N LEU A 23 -5.21 12.42 -26.54
CA LEU A 23 -5.98 11.30 -26.01
C LEU A 23 -5.06 10.26 -25.34
N GLU A 24 -3.93 9.93 -25.97
CA GLU A 24 -2.96 9.01 -25.37
C GLU A 24 -2.36 9.56 -24.07
N PHE A 25 -2.03 10.86 -24.03
CA PHE A 25 -1.60 11.51 -22.81
C PHE A 25 -2.64 11.45 -21.70
N ILE A 26 -3.91 11.75 -22.00
CA ILE A 26 -5.01 11.70 -21.03
C ILE A 26 -5.16 10.28 -20.48
N ASN A 27 -5.17 9.26 -21.35
CA ASN A 27 -5.26 7.86 -20.94
C ASN A 27 -4.09 7.45 -20.02
N ALA A 28 -2.87 7.90 -20.33
CA ALA A 28 -1.70 7.65 -19.49
C ALA A 28 -1.82 8.32 -18.11
N VAL A 29 -2.30 9.56 -18.06
CA VAL A 29 -2.56 10.27 -16.80
C VAL A 29 -3.63 9.55 -15.97
N GLU A 30 -4.72 9.10 -16.59
CA GLU A 30 -5.76 8.33 -15.91
C GLU A 30 -5.22 7.03 -15.32
N ALA A 31 -4.42 6.28 -16.09
CA ALA A 31 -3.75 5.08 -15.60
C ALA A 31 -2.82 5.39 -14.40
N GLY A 32 -2.06 6.48 -14.47
CA GLY A 32 -1.22 6.95 -13.37
C GLY A 32 -2.01 7.30 -12.11
N ILE A 33 -3.16 7.98 -12.26
CA ILE A 33 -4.05 8.32 -11.14
C ILE A 33 -4.64 7.04 -10.51
N VAL A 34 -5.03 6.06 -11.32
CA VAL A 34 -5.54 4.77 -10.82
C VAL A 34 -4.47 4.05 -10.00
N ALA A 35 -3.24 3.97 -10.51
CA ALA A 35 -2.11 3.38 -9.79
C ALA A 35 -1.82 4.11 -8.47
N ALA A 36 -1.76 5.45 -8.49
CA ALA A 36 -1.54 6.26 -7.29
C ALA A 36 -2.63 6.04 -6.24
N LYS A 37 -3.91 5.98 -6.64
CA LYS A 37 -5.03 5.66 -5.74
C LYS A 37 -4.88 4.27 -5.13
N GLN A 38 -4.41 3.29 -5.89
CA GLN A 38 -4.16 1.95 -5.38
C GLN A 38 -3.04 1.96 -4.33
N CYS A 39 -1.92 2.65 -4.61
CA CYS A 39 -0.85 2.83 -3.63
C CYS A 39 -1.33 3.54 -2.36
N VAL A 40 -2.20 4.55 -2.46
CA VAL A 40 -2.77 5.24 -1.29
C VAL A 40 -3.73 4.34 -0.49
N LYS A 41 -4.53 3.50 -1.16
CA LYS A 41 -5.37 2.49 -0.48
C LYS A 41 -4.51 1.49 0.29
N GLU A 42 -3.38 1.07 -0.27
CA GLU A 42 -2.43 0.17 0.37
C GLU A 42 -1.66 0.87 1.50
N ALA A 43 -1.32 2.15 1.34
CA ALA A 43 -0.61 2.94 2.35
C ALA A 43 -1.48 3.36 3.54
N LYS A 44 -2.80 3.37 3.39
CA LYS A 44 -3.70 3.65 4.51
C LYS A 44 -3.72 2.40 5.38
N GLN A 45 -3.00 2.44 6.50
CA GLN A 45 -3.04 1.44 7.55
C GLN A 45 -4.48 1.28 8.05
N VAL A 46 -5.20 0.30 7.51
CA VAL A 46 -6.52 -0.10 7.99
C VAL A 46 -6.36 -1.47 8.63
N TYR A 47 -5.66 -1.52 9.76
CA TYR A 47 -5.80 -2.64 10.68
C TYR A 47 -6.06 -2.14 12.09
N ASN A 48 -7.00 -2.78 12.76
CA ASN A 48 -7.22 -2.57 14.18
C ASN A 48 -6.41 -3.61 14.98
N ILE A 49 -5.28 -3.18 15.54
CA ILE A 49 -4.41 -4.07 16.32
C ILE A 49 -5.13 -4.69 17.53
N GLU A 50 -6.13 -4.02 18.09
CA GLU A 50 -6.90 -4.51 19.23
C GLU A 50 -8.00 -5.50 18.83
N ALA A 51 -8.37 -5.57 17.55
CA ALA A 51 -9.33 -6.56 17.04
C ALA A 51 -8.68 -7.91 16.75
N ILE A 52 -7.35 -7.97 16.66
CA ILE A 52 -6.60 -9.21 16.46
C ILE A 52 -6.68 -10.06 17.74
N LYS A 53 -6.88 -11.37 17.59
CA LYS A 53 -6.83 -12.29 18.73
C LYS A 53 -5.39 -12.45 19.20
N TRP A 54 -5.10 -12.01 20.43
CA TRP A 54 -3.80 -12.11 21.06
C TRP A 54 -3.80 -13.12 22.19
N GLU A 55 -2.75 -13.92 22.27
CA GLU A 55 -2.54 -14.93 23.29
C GLU A 55 -1.31 -14.57 24.11
N LYS A 56 -1.46 -14.53 25.44
CA LYS A 56 -0.35 -14.23 26.34
C LYS A 56 0.71 -15.33 26.27
N ALA A 57 1.97 -14.93 26.23
CA ALA A 57 3.10 -15.82 26.19
C ALA A 57 4.26 -15.27 27.04
N GLN A 58 5.11 -16.18 27.51
CA GLN A 58 6.31 -15.84 28.27
C GLN A 58 7.55 -15.98 27.38
N GLY A 59 8.39 -14.96 27.36
CA GLY A 59 9.65 -14.96 26.62
C GLY A 59 10.84 -14.63 27.52
N ALA A 60 12.05 -14.67 26.95
CA ALA A 60 13.28 -14.34 27.67
C ALA A 60 13.26 -12.92 28.28
N ASN A 61 12.53 -11.99 27.66
CA ASN A 61 12.42 -10.59 28.08
C ASN A 61 11.08 -10.29 28.78
N GLY A 62 10.49 -11.30 29.42
CA GLY A 62 9.23 -11.23 30.15
C GLY A 62 8.00 -11.52 29.29
N GLU A 63 6.82 -11.18 29.83
CA GLU A 63 5.54 -11.39 29.17
C GLU A 63 5.45 -10.59 27.86
N TYR A 64 4.79 -11.20 26.89
CA TYR A 64 4.38 -10.61 25.62
C TYR A 64 3.09 -11.28 25.14
N GLU A 65 2.54 -10.77 24.05
CA GLU A 65 1.38 -11.36 23.40
C GLU A 65 1.76 -11.83 22.00
N ARG A 66 1.24 -12.99 21.57
CA ARG A 66 1.43 -13.52 20.21
C ARG A 66 0.10 -13.74 19.51
N SER A 67 0.12 -13.65 18.19
CA SER A 67 -1.00 -14.02 17.34
C SER A 67 -0.51 -14.76 16.11
N GLU A 68 -1.32 -15.70 15.66
CA GLU A 68 -1.17 -16.48 14.43
C GLU A 68 -2.49 -16.56 13.66
N ASP A 69 -3.36 -15.57 13.88
CA ASP A 69 -4.72 -15.54 13.33
C ASP A 69 -4.73 -15.20 11.84
N MET A 70 -4.34 -16.18 11.02
CA MET A 70 -4.39 -16.11 9.56
C MET A 70 -5.82 -16.08 9.00
N ASN A 71 -6.86 -16.01 9.83
CA ASN A 71 -8.23 -15.77 9.38
C ASN A 71 -8.62 -14.29 9.47
N SER A 72 -8.01 -13.53 10.38
CA SER A 72 -8.22 -12.09 10.52
C SER A 72 -7.59 -11.29 9.38
N SER A 73 -8.38 -10.38 8.79
CA SER A 73 -7.88 -9.41 7.80
C SER A 73 -6.90 -8.41 8.44
N ASP A 74 -7.17 -7.99 9.68
CA ASP A 74 -6.30 -7.08 10.44
C ASP A 74 -4.93 -7.73 10.70
N PHE A 75 -4.91 -9.01 11.08
CA PHE A 75 -3.67 -9.76 11.31
C PHE A 75 -2.83 -9.86 10.02
N LYS A 76 -3.46 -10.22 8.90
CA LYS A 76 -2.77 -10.31 7.60
C LYS A 76 -2.17 -8.98 7.17
N ALA A 77 -2.91 -7.89 7.38
CA ALA A 77 -2.45 -6.55 7.06
C ALA A 77 -1.26 -6.14 7.94
N LEU A 78 -1.37 -6.32 9.26
CA LEU A 78 -0.27 -6.06 10.19
C LEU A 78 0.96 -6.92 9.89
N LEU A 79 0.79 -8.19 9.54
CA LEU A 79 1.90 -9.09 9.21
C LEU A 79 2.68 -8.61 7.98
N ARG A 80 1.97 -8.20 6.92
CA ARG A 80 2.58 -7.63 5.72
C ARG A 80 3.36 -6.36 6.03
N ASP A 81 2.77 -5.44 6.80
CA ASP A 81 3.42 -4.20 7.23
C ASP A 81 4.70 -4.49 8.01
N VAL A 82 4.62 -5.36 9.02
CA VAL A 82 5.78 -5.73 9.86
C VAL A 82 6.89 -6.34 9.00
N GLN A 83 6.55 -7.20 8.03
CA GLN A 83 7.52 -7.80 7.11
C GLN A 83 8.15 -6.76 6.17
N ALA A 84 7.35 -5.85 5.60
CA ALA A 84 7.82 -4.76 4.76
C ALA A 84 8.79 -3.82 5.50
N HIS A 85 8.63 -3.68 6.81
CA HIS A 85 9.50 -2.91 7.70
C HIS A 85 10.69 -3.70 8.29
N GLY A 86 11.06 -4.83 7.69
CA GLY A 86 12.22 -5.62 8.13
C GLY A 86 11.95 -6.47 9.37
N GLY A 87 10.70 -6.87 9.58
CA GLY A 87 10.27 -7.83 10.61
C GLY A 87 9.97 -7.25 11.98
N LYS A 88 10.04 -5.93 12.16
CA LYS A 88 9.68 -5.26 13.42
C LYS A 88 9.32 -3.80 13.19
N MET A 89 8.32 -3.31 13.93
CA MET A 89 7.93 -1.90 13.89
C MET A 89 7.19 -1.50 15.18
N THR A 90 6.89 -0.21 15.30
CA THR A 90 6.03 0.31 16.37
C THR A 90 4.69 0.72 15.76
N VAL A 91 3.60 0.27 16.37
CA VAL A 91 2.22 0.60 15.97
C VAL A 91 1.51 1.14 17.20
N GLY A 92 1.18 2.43 17.18
CA GLY A 92 0.66 3.12 18.36
C GLY A 92 1.61 2.96 19.56
N ASN A 93 1.13 2.36 20.65
CA ASN A 93 1.90 2.11 21.87
C ASN A 93 2.51 0.71 21.94
N TYR A 94 2.38 -0.10 20.89
CA TYR A 94 2.90 -1.45 20.84
C TYR A 94 4.17 -1.54 20.00
N PHE A 95 5.17 -2.24 20.53
CA PHE A 95 6.26 -2.77 19.74
C PHE A 95 5.82 -4.14 19.18
N VAL A 96 5.87 -4.29 17.86
CA VAL A 96 5.42 -5.49 17.13
C VAL A 96 6.58 -6.08 16.35
N TRP A 97 6.70 -7.40 16.33
CA TRP A 97 7.71 -8.13 15.54
C TRP A 97 7.14 -9.40 14.94
N SER A 98 7.71 -9.86 13.82
CA SER A 98 7.45 -11.18 13.26
C SER A 98 8.47 -12.18 13.80
N PHE A 99 8.02 -13.42 13.98
CA PHE A 99 8.93 -14.53 14.30
C PHE A 99 9.59 -15.06 13.02
N GLY A 100 10.71 -15.78 13.16
CA GLY A 100 11.47 -16.31 12.02
C GLY A 100 10.69 -17.27 11.10
N ASN A 101 9.58 -17.84 11.57
CA ASN A 101 8.66 -18.64 10.75
C ASN A 101 7.79 -17.80 9.80
N GLY A 102 7.80 -16.47 9.93
CA GLY A 102 7.13 -15.53 9.04
C GLY A 102 5.59 -15.48 9.16
N VAL A 103 4.97 -16.26 10.03
CA VAL A 103 3.50 -16.37 10.15
C VAL A 103 2.95 -16.04 11.53
N VAL A 104 3.83 -15.77 12.50
CA VAL A 104 3.47 -15.39 13.85
C VAL A 104 3.93 -13.97 14.11
N LEU A 105 3.07 -13.17 14.73
CA LEU A 105 3.42 -11.85 15.26
C LEU A 105 3.48 -11.89 16.79
N GLY A 106 4.44 -11.16 17.33
CA GLY A 106 4.49 -10.81 18.75
C GLY A 106 4.24 -9.32 18.91
N ARG A 107 3.55 -8.93 19.99
CA ARG A 107 3.43 -7.54 20.42
C ARG A 107 3.73 -7.40 21.90
N LYS A 108 4.21 -6.21 22.27
CA LYS A 108 4.38 -5.80 23.67
C LYS A 108 4.14 -4.31 23.81
N LEU A 109 3.44 -3.92 24.87
CA LEU A 109 3.32 -2.51 25.25
C LEU A 109 4.70 -1.91 25.46
N ARG A 110 4.97 -0.80 24.77
CA ARG A 110 6.21 -0.06 24.95
C ARG A 110 6.07 0.68 26.27
N LYS A 111 6.97 0.41 27.22
CA LYS A 111 7.04 1.22 28.44
C LYS A 111 7.29 2.66 28.00
N SER A 112 6.39 3.56 28.40
CA SER A 112 6.65 5.00 28.31
C SER A 112 8.02 5.26 28.94
N ARG A 113 8.91 5.92 28.20
CA ARG A 113 10.10 6.49 28.80
C ARG A 113 9.61 7.67 29.64
N GLY A 114 9.29 7.40 30.91
CA GLY A 114 9.19 8.43 31.94
C GLY A 114 10.56 9.04 32.21
#